data_AF-A0AAQ3QWW6-F1
#
_entry.id   AF-A0AAQ3QWW6-F1
#
_cell.length_a   1.000
_cell.length_b   1.000
_cell.length_c   1.000
_cell.angle_alpha   90.00
_cell.angle_beta   90.00
_cell.angle_gamma   90.00
#
_symmetry.space_group_name_H-M   'P 1'
#
loop_
_entity.id
_entity.type
_entity.pdbx_description
1 polymer ?
#
loop_
_entity_poly.entity_id
_entity_poly.type
_entity_poly.pdbx_seq_one_letter_code
_entity_poly.pdbx_strand_id
1 'polypeptide(L)'
;MAHLDEDDAKRAINRDKGIAYARAAGIAVGIFLLAWLPLNSLRWQGEGPAWLLNWESVLFALIGIFMLLPWRRFQQKSIWKPLFGILCALAAMFVFTMVIDLMFLYMHAAESNQKPPPPAFQSLMIFVIMMQPPAVLFQRRPQLLD
;
A
#
# COMPACT_ATOMS: atom_id res chain seq x y z
N MET A 1 -25.96 22.91 -28.35
CA MET A 1 -26.48 22.29 -27.10
C MET A 1 -26.23 20.78 -27.06
N ALA A 2 -26.44 20.01 -28.14
CA ALA A 2 -26.16 18.57 -28.14
C ALA A 2 -24.67 18.17 -27.91
N HIS A 3 -23.72 19.01 -28.30
CA HIS A 3 -22.28 18.72 -28.18
C HIS A 3 -21.74 18.81 -26.74
N LEU A 4 -22.42 19.54 -25.85
CA LEU A 4 -22.04 19.67 -24.43
C LEU A 4 -22.48 18.44 -23.62
N ASP A 5 -23.61 17.84 -23.99
CA ASP A 5 -24.18 16.67 -23.31
C ASP A 5 -23.34 15.41 -23.56
N GLU A 6 -22.75 15.28 -24.76
CA GLU A 6 -21.87 14.15 -25.10
C GLU A 6 -20.51 14.20 -24.37
N ASP A 7 -19.94 15.40 -24.21
CA ASP A 7 -18.69 15.60 -23.48
C ASP A 7 -18.88 15.39 -21.97
N ASP A 8 -20.01 15.84 -21.41
CA ASP A 8 -20.34 15.60 -20.01
C ASP A 8 -20.63 14.12 -19.74
N ALA A 9 -21.30 13.41 -20.66
CA ALA A 9 -21.47 11.96 -20.59
C ALA A 9 -20.13 11.20 -20.67
N LYS A 10 -19.22 11.58 -21.57
CA LYS A 10 -17.87 10.99 -21.67
C LYS A 10 -17.03 11.23 -20.41
N ARG A 11 -17.12 12.44 -19.83
CA ARG A 11 -16.46 12.78 -18.57
C ARG A 11 -17.00 11.98 -17.39
N ALA A 12 -18.32 11.78 -17.31
CA ALA A 12 -18.94 10.94 -16.28
C ALA A 12 -18.46 9.48 -16.39
N ILE A 13 -18.45 8.92 -17.60
CA ILE A 13 -17.97 7.55 -17.87
C ILE A 13 -16.49 7.39 -17.53
N ASN A 14 -15.64 8.35 -17.91
CA ASN A 14 -14.21 8.31 -17.59
C ASN A 14 -13.95 8.46 -16.08
N ARG A 15 -14.76 9.25 -15.38
CA ARG A 15 -14.68 9.40 -13.92
C ARG A 15 -15.05 8.08 -13.22
N ASP A 16 -16.10 7.41 -13.66
CA ASP A 16 -16.49 6.10 -13.11
C ASP A 16 -15.42 5.02 -13.35
N LYS A 17 -14.80 5.03 -14.54
CA LYS A 17 -13.66 4.15 -14.86
C LYS A 17 -12.44 4.44 -13.99
N GLY A 18 -12.07 5.71 -13.82
CA GLY A 18 -10.94 6.11 -12.96
C GLY A 18 -11.10 5.66 -11.51
N ILE A 19 -12.33 5.75 -10.98
CA ILE A 19 -12.66 5.26 -9.64
C ILE A 19 -12.55 3.72 -9.57
N ALA A 20 -12.93 3.00 -10.62
CA ALA A 20 -12.78 1.55 -10.69
C ALA A 20 -11.31 1.10 -10.74
N TYR A 21 -10.47 1.78 -11.53
CA TYR A 21 -9.03 1.49 -11.60
C TYR A 21 -8.31 1.72 -10.28
N ALA A 22 -8.62 2.81 -9.59
CA ALA A 22 -8.01 3.11 -8.31
C ALA A 22 -8.39 2.08 -7.21
N ARG A 23 -9.58 1.46 -7.34
CA ARG A 23 -9.98 0.30 -6.53
C ARG A 23 -9.26 -0.98 -6.90
N ALA A 24 -9.15 -1.27 -8.19
CA ALA A 24 -8.42 -2.43 -8.67
C ALA A 24 -6.97 -2.38 -8.19
N ALA A 25 -6.35 -1.20 -8.20
CA ALA A 25 -5.01 -0.98 -7.67
C ALA A 25 -4.93 -1.26 -6.15
N GLY A 26 -5.82 -0.69 -5.34
CA GLY A 26 -5.83 -0.93 -3.90
C GLY A 26 -6.09 -2.40 -3.52
N ILE A 27 -7.03 -3.06 -4.21
CA ILE A 27 -7.32 -4.49 -3.99
C ILE A 27 -6.15 -5.35 -4.47
N ALA A 28 -5.56 -5.06 -5.62
CA ALA A 28 -4.40 -5.79 -6.14
C ALA A 28 -3.22 -5.69 -5.17
N VAL A 29 -2.96 -4.51 -4.60
CA VAL A 29 -1.91 -4.33 -3.60
C VAL A 29 -2.26 -5.06 -2.30
N GLY A 30 -3.50 -4.99 -1.83
CA GLY A 30 -3.93 -5.74 -0.65
C GLY A 30 -3.77 -7.26 -0.82
N ILE A 31 -4.19 -7.80 -1.97
CA ILE A 31 -4.02 -9.22 -2.32
C ILE A 31 -2.52 -9.56 -2.42
N PHE A 32 -1.73 -8.70 -3.05
CA PHE A 32 -0.29 -8.90 -3.17
C PHE A 32 0.40 -8.98 -1.81
N LEU A 33 0.08 -8.10 -0.86
CA LEU A 33 0.62 -8.14 0.50
C LEU A 33 0.21 -9.41 1.24
N LEU A 34 -1.06 -9.83 1.12
CA LEU A 34 -1.55 -11.06 1.74
C LEU A 34 -0.94 -12.32 1.13
N ALA A 35 -0.68 -12.31 -0.18
CA ALA A 35 0.04 -13.39 -0.87
C ALA A 35 1.53 -13.40 -0.52
N TRP A 36 2.10 -12.25 -0.14
CA TRP A 36 3.50 -12.12 0.25
C TRP A 36 3.79 -12.59 1.68
N LEU A 37 2.81 -12.53 2.58
CA LEU A 37 2.93 -13.02 3.98
C LEU A 37 3.63 -14.39 4.13
N PRO A 38 3.22 -15.47 3.43
CA PRO A 38 3.87 -16.78 3.56
C PRO A 38 5.29 -16.82 2.96
N LEU A 39 5.63 -15.91 2.05
CA LEU A 39 6.96 -15.80 1.46
C LEU A 39 7.93 -14.98 2.32
N ASN A 40 7.40 -14.18 3.26
CA ASN A 40 8.23 -13.34 4.12
C ASN A 40 9.20 -14.15 5.00
N SER A 41 8.82 -15.38 5.37
CA SER A 41 9.70 -16.30 6.13
C SER A 41 10.85 -16.86 5.28
N LEU A 42 10.69 -17.01 3.97
CA LEU A 42 11.75 -17.52 3.08
C LEU A 42 12.93 -16.56 2.95
N ARG A 43 12.65 -15.25 3.02
CA ARG A 43 13.67 -14.19 2.96
C ARG A 43 14.73 -14.37 4.05
N TRP A 44 14.30 -14.76 5.24
CA TRP A 44 15.14 -14.79 6.43
C TRP A 44 15.87 -16.13 6.61
N GLN A 45 15.56 -17.16 5.80
CA GLN A 45 16.16 -18.51 5.87
C GLN A 45 16.24 -19.12 7.29
N GLY A 46 15.44 -18.62 8.24
CA GLY A 46 15.46 -19.04 9.64
C GLY A 46 16.37 -18.24 10.59
N GLU A 47 17.12 -17.25 10.10
CA GLU A 47 18.13 -16.50 10.88
C GLU A 47 17.67 -15.11 11.33
N GLY A 48 16.43 -14.74 11.04
CA GLY A 48 15.85 -13.44 11.40
C GLY A 48 15.31 -13.36 12.82
N PRO A 49 15.28 -12.15 13.43
CA PRO A 49 14.61 -11.92 14.70
C PRO A 49 13.11 -12.23 14.57
N ALA A 50 12.65 -13.30 15.23
CA ALA A 50 11.26 -13.78 15.16
C ALA A 50 10.23 -12.71 15.53
N TRP A 51 10.57 -11.80 16.46
CA TRP A 51 9.69 -10.70 16.85
C TRP A 51 9.45 -9.71 15.71
N LEU A 52 10.47 -9.43 14.89
CA LEU A 52 10.38 -8.51 13.75
C LEU A 52 9.52 -9.13 12.65
N LEU A 53 9.72 -10.42 12.38
CA LEU A 53 8.96 -11.17 11.38
C LEU A 53 7.46 -11.24 11.73
N ASN A 54 7.15 -11.46 13.02
CA ASN A 54 5.78 -11.43 13.52
C ASN A 54 5.16 -10.04 13.43
N TRP A 55 5.91 -9.00 13.82
CA TRP A 55 5.45 -7.62 13.76
C TRP A 55 5.16 -7.17 12.32
N GLU A 56 6.07 -7.47 11.41
CA GLU A 56 5.94 -7.18 9.98
C GLU A 56 4.74 -7.91 9.37
N SER A 57 4.55 -9.19 9.71
CA SER A 57 3.39 -9.98 9.27
C SER A 57 2.07 -9.39 9.75
N VAL A 58 2.01 -8.91 10.99
CA VAL A 58 0.84 -8.21 11.53
C VAL A 58 0.59 -6.91 10.77
N LEU A 59 1.63 -6.13 10.49
CA LEU A 59 1.49 -4.90 9.71
C LEU A 59 1.01 -5.18 8.28
N PHE A 60 1.55 -6.20 7.61
CA PHE A 60 1.10 -6.63 6.30
C PHE A 60 -0.37 -7.03 6.29
N ALA A 61 -0.79 -7.84 7.28
CA ALA A 61 -2.17 -8.26 7.41
C ALA A 61 -3.10 -7.06 7.67
N LEU A 62 -2.72 -6.16 8.59
CA LEU A 62 -3.50 -4.95 8.89
C LEU A 62 -3.66 -4.07 7.65
N ILE A 63 -2.57 -3.78 6.93
CA ILE A 63 -2.60 -2.94 5.74
C ILE A 63 -3.39 -3.62 4.63
N GLY A 64 -3.19 -4.92 4.38
CA GLY A 64 -3.94 -5.68 3.39
C GLY A 64 -5.45 -5.68 3.66
N ILE A 65 -5.86 -5.94 4.90
CA ILE A 65 -7.28 -5.87 5.32
C ILE A 65 -7.81 -4.44 5.17
N PHE A 66 -7.04 -3.44 5.58
CA PHE A 66 -7.45 -2.03 5.50
C PHE A 66 -7.57 -1.52 4.05
N MET A 67 -6.85 -2.13 3.11
CA MET A 67 -6.97 -1.86 1.68
C MET A 67 -8.17 -2.57 1.03
N LEU A 68 -8.58 -3.72 1.57
CA LEU A 68 -9.82 -4.41 1.15
C LEU A 68 -11.10 -3.69 1.62
N LEU A 69 -10.98 -2.74 2.55
CA LEU A 69 -12.12 -2.00 3.08
C LEU A 69 -12.82 -1.15 1.98
N PRO A 70 -14.16 -1.08 1.96
CA PRO A 70 -14.89 -0.32 0.95
C PRO A 70 -14.87 1.20 1.24
N TRP A 71 -13.73 1.85 1.00
CA TRP A 71 -13.48 3.29 1.21
C TRP A 71 -14.58 4.20 0.65
N ARG A 72 -15.19 3.84 -0.49
CA ARG A 72 -16.31 4.55 -1.13
C ARG A 72 -17.53 4.73 -0.21
N ARG A 73 -17.85 3.76 0.67
CA ARG A 73 -18.95 3.89 1.64
C ARG A 73 -18.61 4.84 2.79
N PHE A 74 -17.32 5.07 3.03
CA PHE A 74 -16.85 5.91 4.13
C PHE A 74 -16.52 7.34 3.68
N GLN A 75 -16.29 7.60 2.39
CA GLN A 75 -16.00 8.95 1.86
C GLN A 75 -17.11 9.99 2.11
N GLN A 76 -18.37 9.54 2.24
CA GLN A 76 -19.52 10.41 2.57
C GLN A 76 -19.73 10.56 4.08
N LYS A 77 -19.02 9.81 4.93
CA LYS A 77 -19.20 9.82 6.39
C LYS A 77 -18.12 10.67 7.07
N SER A 78 -18.45 11.22 8.24
CA SER A 78 -17.51 11.98 9.08
C SER A 78 -16.26 11.17 9.47
N ILE A 79 -16.34 9.83 9.43
CA ILE A 79 -15.25 8.91 9.77
C ILE A 79 -14.11 8.86 8.74
N TRP A 80 -14.23 9.50 7.57
CA TRP A 80 -13.17 9.47 6.56
C TRP A 80 -11.86 10.11 7.02
N LYS A 81 -11.94 11.24 7.74
CA LYS A 81 -10.74 11.96 8.22
C LYS A 81 -9.86 11.08 9.14
N PRO A 82 -10.41 10.45 10.19
CA PRO A 82 -9.62 9.54 11.01
C PRO A 82 -9.18 8.29 10.24
N LEU A 83 -10.01 7.72 9.36
CA LEU A 83 -9.61 6.56 8.54
C LEU A 83 -8.40 6.88 7.66
N PHE A 84 -8.41 8.04 7.00
CA PHE A 84 -7.30 8.52 6.19
C PHE A 84 -6.05 8.79 7.02
N GLY A 85 -6.20 9.37 8.22
CA GLY A 85 -5.11 9.53 9.18
C GLY A 85 -4.48 8.17 9.57
N ILE A 86 -5.31 7.17 9.83
CA ILE A 86 -4.86 5.80 10.12
C ILE A 86 -4.13 5.20 8.92
N LEU A 87 -4.61 5.41 7.69
CA LEU A 87 -3.92 4.95 6.48
C LEU A 87 -2.52 5.55 6.36
N CYS A 88 -2.39 6.86 6.55
CA CYS A 88 -1.10 7.55 6.51
C CYS A 88 -0.16 7.06 7.63
N ALA A 89 -0.68 6.87 8.84
CA ALA A 89 0.10 6.36 9.96
C ALA A 89 0.57 4.92 9.72
N LEU A 90 -0.31 4.05 9.21
CA LEU A 90 0.05 2.68 8.82
C LEU A 90 1.09 2.65 7.71
N ALA A 91 0.95 3.50 6.69
CA ALA A 91 1.95 3.63 5.62
C ALA A 91 3.30 4.09 6.16
N ALA A 92 3.33 5.09 7.05
CA ALA A 92 4.58 5.54 7.68
C ALA A 92 5.22 4.45 8.55
N MET A 93 4.44 3.78 9.41
CA MET A 93 4.93 2.65 10.21
C MET A 93 5.47 1.51 9.35
N PHE A 94 4.83 1.25 8.21
CA PHE A 94 5.28 0.25 7.25
C PHE A 94 6.66 0.60 6.69
N VAL A 95 6.87 1.84 6.24
CA VAL A 95 8.18 2.29 5.73
C VAL A 95 9.25 2.16 6.81
N PHE A 96 8.98 2.59 8.04
CA PHE A 96 9.93 2.45 9.14
C PHE A 96 10.28 0.99 9.44
N THR A 97 9.29 0.10 9.46
CA THR A 97 9.51 -1.34 9.69
C THR A 97 10.37 -1.94 8.59
N MET A 98 10.11 -1.60 7.32
CA MET A 98 10.92 -2.05 6.18
C MET A 98 12.36 -1.54 6.24
N VAL A 99 12.59 -0.31 6.71
CA VAL A 99 13.94 0.24 6.87
C VAL A 99 14.71 -0.49 7.97
N ILE A 100 14.06 -0.76 9.12
CA ILE A 100 14.67 -1.54 10.21
C ILE A 100 15.01 -2.95 9.72
N ASP A 101 14.08 -3.59 9.02
CA ASP A 101 14.24 -4.93 8.47
C ASP A 101 15.35 -4.99 7.40
N LEU A 102 15.54 -3.94 6.60
CA LEU A 102 16.71 -3.76 5.75
C LEU A 102 18.00 -3.71 6.59
N MET A 103 18.05 -2.88 7.64
CA MET A 103 19.26 -2.75 8.46
C MET A 103 19.71 -4.09 9.05
N PHE A 104 18.77 -4.87 9.59
CA PHE A 104 19.10 -6.20 10.12
C PHE A 104 19.62 -7.15 9.02
N LEU A 105 19.03 -7.11 7.82
CA LEU A 105 19.49 -7.91 6.69
C LEU A 105 20.92 -7.55 6.26
N TYR A 106 21.24 -6.25 6.23
CA TYR A 106 22.58 -5.76 5.92
C TYR A 106 23.61 -6.13 7.00
N MET A 107 23.23 -6.03 8.28
CA MET A 107 24.09 -6.44 9.39
C MET A 107 24.39 -7.94 9.30
N HIS A 108 23.37 -8.76 9.07
CA HIS A 108 23.54 -10.20 8.97
C HIS A 108 24.40 -10.61 7.75
N ALA A 109 24.21 -9.98 6.60
CA ALA A 109 25.05 -10.20 5.44
C ALA A 109 26.53 -9.82 5.70
N ALA A 110 26.77 -8.74 6.46
CA ALA A 110 28.11 -8.32 6.86
C ALA A 110 28.76 -9.33 7.81
N GLU A 111 28.01 -9.91 8.75
CA GLU A 111 28.49 -10.95 9.67
C GLU A 111 28.79 -12.27 8.94
N SER A 112 27.93 -12.67 8.00
CA SER A 112 28.08 -13.90 7.23
C SER A 112 29.11 -13.79 6.09
N ASN A 113 29.76 -12.62 5.92
CA ASN A 113 30.68 -12.32 4.82
C ASN A 113 30.08 -12.59 3.42
N GLN A 114 28.75 -12.59 3.32
CA GLN A 114 28.01 -12.81 2.10
C GLN A 114 27.58 -11.47 1.50
N LYS A 115 27.42 -11.42 0.17
CA LYS A 115 26.91 -10.22 -0.47
C LYS A 115 25.43 -10.04 -0.07
N PRO A 116 25.04 -8.87 0.48
CA PRO A 116 23.65 -8.65 0.87
C PRO A 116 22.74 -8.83 -0.36
N PRO A 117 21.59 -9.51 -0.20
CA PRO A 117 20.61 -9.60 -1.27
C PRO A 117 20.15 -8.19 -1.66
N PRO A 118 19.93 -7.93 -2.96
CA PRO A 118 19.58 -6.59 -3.42
C PRO A 118 18.25 -6.13 -2.80
N PRO A 119 18.19 -4.90 -2.24
CA PRO A 119 17.03 -4.39 -1.51
C PRO A 119 15.84 -4.02 -2.41
N ALA A 120 15.92 -4.32 -3.71
CA ALA A 120 14.99 -3.86 -4.74
C ALA A 120 13.53 -4.19 -4.41
N PHE A 121 13.28 -5.37 -3.82
CA PHE A 121 11.93 -5.79 -3.49
C PHE A 121 11.32 -5.02 -2.31
N GLN A 122 12.07 -4.79 -1.24
CA GLN A 122 11.60 -3.99 -0.09
C GLN A 122 11.37 -2.53 -0.49
N SER A 123 12.29 -1.95 -1.28
CA SER A 123 12.11 -0.60 -1.81
C SER A 123 10.86 -0.50 -2.67
N LEU A 124 10.60 -1.49 -3.54
CA LEU A 124 9.37 -1.53 -4.35
C LEU A 124 8.12 -1.55 -3.46
N MET A 125 8.10 -2.38 -2.41
CA MET A 125 6.97 -2.43 -1.48
C MET A 125 6.73 -1.08 -0.79
N ILE A 126 7.79 -0.42 -0.32
CA ILE A 126 7.71 0.92 0.28
C ILE A 126 7.05 1.90 -0.70
N PHE A 127 7.49 1.93 -1.95
CA PHE A 127 6.92 2.81 -2.97
C PHE A 127 5.45 2.52 -3.23
N VAL A 128 5.09 1.24 -3.38
CA VAL A 128 3.70 0.82 -3.62
C VAL A 128 2.79 1.21 -2.46
N ILE A 129 3.26 1.08 -1.21
CA ILE A 129 2.49 1.46 -0.01
C ILE A 129 2.40 2.99 0.14
N MET A 130 3.49 3.72 -0.10
CA MET A 130 3.48 5.18 -0.11
C MET A 130 2.58 5.77 -1.20
N MET A 131 2.32 5.04 -2.29
CA MET A 131 1.38 5.44 -3.33
C MET A 131 -0.10 5.31 -2.89
N GLN A 132 -0.40 4.55 -1.82
CA GLN A 132 -1.79 4.34 -1.39
C GLN A 132 -2.47 5.58 -0.80
N PRO A 133 -1.85 6.34 0.13
CA PRO A 133 -2.43 7.60 0.60
C PRO A 133 -2.78 8.60 -0.51
N PRO A 134 -1.87 8.94 -1.46
CA PRO A 134 -2.22 9.85 -2.55
C PRO A 134 -3.28 9.24 -3.48
N ALA A 135 -3.26 7.93 -3.76
CA ALA A 135 -4.31 7.28 -4.55
C ALA A 135 -5.70 7.41 -3.89
N VAL A 136 -5.80 7.21 -2.58
CA VAL A 136 -7.06 7.36 -1.82
C VAL A 136 -7.50 8.82 -1.75
N LEU A 137 -6.55 9.77 -1.69
CA LEU A 137 -6.85 11.20 -1.70
C LEU A 137 -7.41 11.65 -3.06
N PHE A 138 -6.75 11.28 -4.16
CA PHE A 138 -7.18 11.62 -5.52
C PHE A 138 -8.51 10.96 -5.89
N GLN A 139 -8.81 9.77 -5.37
CA GLN A 139 -10.15 9.18 -5.51
C GLN A 139 -11.27 10.08 -4.95
N ARG A 140 -11.02 10.80 -3.86
CA ARG A 140 -12.02 11.68 -3.25
C ARG A 140 -12.12 13.04 -3.94
N ARG A 141 -10.97 13.57 -4.38
CA ARG A 141 -10.84 14.90 -4.96
C ARG A 141 -10.14 14.78 -6.31
N PRO A 142 -10.82 14.26 -7.34
CA PRO A 142 -10.23 14.11 -8.68
C PRO A 142 -9.84 15.46 -9.29
N GLN A 143 -10.50 16.54 -8.85
CA GLN A 143 -10.19 17.94 -9.17
C GLN A 143 -8.81 18.45 -8.68
N LEU A 144 -8.01 17.63 -7.98
CA LEU A 144 -6.62 17.95 -7.63
C LEU A 144 -5.62 17.53 -8.71
N LEU A 145 -6.08 16.82 -9.76
CA LEU A 145 -5.27 16.36 -10.89
C LEU A 145 -5.45 17.21 -12.15
N ASP A 146 -6.28 18.26 -12.07
CA ASP A 146 -6.56 19.24 -13.12
C ASP A 146 -5.66 20.47 -12.91
#